data_AF-A0A0R3KH23-F1
#
_entry.id   AF-A0A0R3KH23-F1
#
_cell.length_a   1.000
_cell.length_b   1.000
_cell.length_c   1.000
_cell.angle_alpha   90.00
_cell.angle_beta   90.00
_cell.angle_gamma   90.00
#
_symmetry.space_group_name_H-M   'P 1'
#
loop_
_entity.id
_entity.type
_entity.pdbx_description
1 polymer ?
#
loop_
_entity_poly.entity_id
_entity_poly.type
_entity_poly.pdbx_seq_one_letter_code
_entity_poly.pdbx_strand_id
1 'polypeptide(L)' 'MKKGDVTCPNCGAGFRRLELSSQVGAKGEYHCPACDMALEVMDGSKLVAYRLTIQPSTRTLRA' A
#
# COMPACT_ATOMS: atom_id res chain seq x y z
N MET A 1 -4.40 7.40 12.01
CA MET A 1 -4.72 6.43 10.94
C MET A 1 -4.78 7.17 9.61
N LYS A 2 -3.97 6.78 8.62
CA LYS A 2 -3.92 7.37 7.28
C LYS A 2 -4.75 6.53 6.32
N LYS A 3 -5.51 7.18 5.44
CA LYS A 3 -6.24 6.55 4.33
C LYS A 3 -5.77 7.20 3.04
N GLY A 4 -5.61 6.42 1.98
CA GLY A 4 -5.27 6.97 0.67
C GLY A 4 -5.26 5.91 -0.41
N ASP A 5 -5.33 6.36 -1.65
CA ASP A 5 -5.24 5.49 -2.81
C ASP A 5 -3.80 5.44 -3.31
N VAL A 6 -3.40 4.29 -3.85
CA VAL A 6 -2.06 4.06 -4.39
C VAL A 6 -2.22 3.40 -5.75
N THR A 7 -1.49 3.93 -6.74
CA THR A 7 -1.40 3.35 -8.08
C THR A 7 0.04 2.90 -8.32
N CYS A 8 0.23 1.63 -8.69
CA CYS A 8 1.55 1.14 -9.08
C CYS A 8 1.95 1.72 -10.44
N PRO A 9 3.11 2.37 -10.57
CA PRO A 9 3.55 2.93 -11.85
C PRO A 9 3.99 1.86 -12.86
N ASN A 10 4.33 0.64 -12.41
CA ASN A 10 4.76 -0.44 -13.29
C ASN A 10 3.59 -1.23 -13.89
N CYS A 11 2.63 -1.68 -13.08
CA CYS A 11 1.51 -2.51 -13.55
C CYS A 11 0.17 -1.78 -13.65
N GLY A 12 0.08 -0.52 -13.20
CA GLY A 12 -1.16 0.26 -13.20
C GLY A 12 -2.19 -0.17 -12.15
N ALA A 13 -1.90 -1.17 -11.31
CA ALA A 13 -2.82 -1.61 -10.27
C ALA A 13 -3.11 -0.47 -9.27
N GLY A 14 -4.38 -0.12 -9.14
CA GLY A 14 -4.88 0.79 -8.11
C GLY A 14 -5.40 0.04 -6.90
N PHE A 15 -5.13 0.52 -5.70
CA PHE A 15 -5.66 -0.06 -4.46
C PHE A 15 -5.83 0.98 -3.37
N ARG A 16 -6.82 0.75 -2.49
CA ARG A 16 -7.03 1.57 -1.31
C ARG A 16 -6.12 1.10 -0.19
N ARG A 17 -5.50 2.03 0.51
CA ARG A 17 -4.63 1.79 1.64
C ARG A 17 -5.18 2.41 2.92
N LEU A 18 -5.21 1.60 3.97
CA LEU A 18 -5.44 2.03 5.34
C LEU A 18 -4.20 1.71 6.16
N GLU A 19 -3.67 2.71 6.86
CA GLU A 19 -2.43 2.58 7.61
C GLU A 19 -2.55 3.15 9.02
N LEU A 20 -2.05 2.39 9.99
CA LEU A 20 -1.86 2.87 11.35
C LEU A 20 -0.37 2.87 11.70
N SER A 21 0.14 4.03 12.08
CA SER A 21 1.48 4.19 12.65
C SER A 21 1.39 4.48 14.15
N SER A 22 2.25 3.84 14.94
CA SER A 22 2.21 3.91 16.41
C SER A 22 3.50 4.45 17.04
N GLN A 23 4.67 4.02 16.57
CA GLN A 23 5.99 4.31 17.17
C GLN A 23 7.08 4.47 16.11
N VAL A 24 8.33 4.65 16.53
CA VAL A 24 9.52 4.57 15.65
C VAL A 24 9.58 3.19 15.02
N GLY A 25 9.84 3.13 13.72
CA GLY A 25 9.78 1.92 12.91
C GLY A 25 11.13 1.32 12.58
N ALA A 26 11.07 0.18 11.91
CA ALA A 26 12.21 -0.39 11.21
C ALA A 26 12.26 0.12 9.76
N LYS A 27 13.45 0.11 9.17
CA LYS A 27 13.60 0.33 7.73
C LYS A 27 12.98 -0.82 6.95
N GLY A 28 12.48 -0.55 5.76
CA GLY A 28 11.96 -1.59 4.88
C GLY A 28 11.36 -1.02 3.60
N GLU A 29 10.87 -1.90 2.75
CA GLU A 29 10.23 -1.52 1.50
C GLU A 29 8.78 -1.99 1.49
N TYR A 30 7.93 -1.20 0.85
CA TYR A 30 6.58 -1.62 0.54
C TYR A 30 6.45 -1.88 -0.94
N HIS A 31 6.06 -3.11 -1.27
CA HIS A 31 5.96 -3.57 -2.64
C HIS A 31 4.50 -3.57 -3.12
N CYS A 32 4.33 -3.47 -4.42
CA CYS A 32 3.05 -3.65 -5.07
C CYS A 32 2.57 -5.10 -4.88
N PRO A 33 1.38 -5.34 -4.32
CA PRO A 33 0.88 -6.71 -4.12
C PRO A 33 0.59 -7.46 -5.43
N ALA A 34 0.58 -6.78 -6.57
CA ALA A 34 0.27 -7.37 -7.87
C ALA A 34 1.53 -7.73 -8.69
N CYS A 35 2.60 -6.94 -8.60
CA CYS A 35 3.80 -7.13 -9.43
C CYS A 35 5.12 -7.03 -8.65
N ASP A 36 5.05 -6.92 -7.33
CA ASP A 36 6.18 -6.87 -6.40
C ASP A 36 7.16 -5.69 -6.60
N MET A 37 6.80 -4.70 -7.43
CA MET A 37 7.60 -3.49 -7.56
C MET A 37 7.62 -2.70 -6.24
N ALA A 38 8.80 -2.30 -5.77
CA ALA A 38 8.94 -1.38 -4.65
C ALA A 38 8.25 -0.02 -4.95
N LEU A 39 7.31 0.36 -4.09
CA LEU A 39 6.51 1.59 -4.20
C LEU A 39 6.95 2.65 -3.20
N GLU A 40 7.39 2.25 -2.01
CA GLU A 40 7.83 3.15 -0.96
C GLU A 40 8.98 2.54 -0.17
N VAL A 41 9.94 3.39 0.21
CA VAL A 41 10.99 3.05 1.16
C VAL A 41 10.63 3.67 2.50
N MET A 42 10.58 2.83 3.54
CA MET A 42 10.39 3.23 4.92
C MET A 42 11.76 3.48 5.54
N ASP A 43 12.00 4.70 6.01
CA ASP A 43 13.27 5.14 6.60
C ASP A 43 13.43 4.75 8.09
N GLY A 44 12.38 4.17 8.69
CA GLY A 44 12.32 3.81 10.10
C GLY A 44 11.83 4.94 11.02
N SER A 45 11.51 6.13 10.50
CA SER A 45 10.96 7.22 11.31
C SER A 45 9.58 6.89 11.91
N LYS A 46 8.82 6.02 11.24
CA LYS A 46 7.49 5.56 11.67
C LYS A 46 7.32 4.06 11.41
N LEU A 47 6.82 3.35 12.41
CA LEU A 47 6.40 1.96 12.31
C LEU A 47 5.01 1.92 11.68
N VAL A 48 4.88 1.22 10.56
CA VAL A 48 3.57 0.85 10.03
C VAL A 48 3.11 -0.42 10.75
N ALA A 49 2.37 -0.25 11.85
CA ALA A 49 1.94 -1.37 12.70
C ALA A 49 0.88 -2.23 12.00
N TYR A 50 -0.03 -1.59 11.27
CA TYR A 50 -1.03 -2.27 10.44
C TYR A 50 -1.18 -1.55 9.11
N ARG A 51 -1.18 -2.33 8.02
CA ARG A 51 -1.49 -1.86 6.68
C ARG A 51 -2.44 -2.83 6.01
N LEU A 52 -3.60 -2.32 5.62
CA LEU A 52 -4.57 -3.07 4.82
C LEU A 52 -4.59 -2.50 3.41
N THR A 53 -4.35 -3.37 2.44
CA THR A 53 -4.45 -3.05 1.02
C THR A 53 -5.70 -3.72 0.45
N ILE A 54 -6.65 -2.90 0.01
CA ILE A 54 -7.90 -3.35 -0.57
C ILE A 54 -7.76 -3.20 -2.09
N GLN A 55 -7.59 -4.32 -2.78
CA GLN A 55 -7.71 -4.35 -4.23
C GLN A 55 -9.18 -4.11 -4.61
N PRO A 56 -9.47 -3.17 -5.53
CA PRO A 56 -10.82 -3.00 -6.05
C PRO A 56 -11.20 -4.28 -6.80
N SER A 57 -12.26 -4.96 -6.38
CA SER A 57 -12.78 -6.12 -7.09
C SER A 57 -13.34 -5.67 -8.44
N THR A 58 -12.91 -6.27 -9.54
CA THR A 58 -13.44 -6.03 -10.89
C THR A 58 -14.90 -6.47 -11.08
N ARG A 59 -15.58 -6.96 -10.02
CA ARG A 59 -16.94 -7.50 -10.09
C ARG A 59 -18.01 -6.46 -10.44
N THR A 60 -17.67 -5.17 -10.53
CA THR A 60 -18.56 -4.08 -10.96
C THR A 60 -18.39 -3.66 -12.43
N LEU A 61 -17.50 -4.28 -13.21
CA LEU A 61 -17.49 -4.14 -14.67
C LEU A 61 -18.17 -5.36 -15.30
N ARG A 62 -19.49 -5.45 -15.17
CA ARG A 62 -20.32 -6.19 -16.13
C ARG A 62 -20.89 -5.17 -17.12
N ALA A 63 -20.72 -5.50 -18.40
CA ALA A 63 -21.02 -4.70 -19.58
C ALA A 63 -22.44 -4.13 -19.60
#